data_AF-A0A2E0RNK4-F1
#
_entry.id   AF-A0A2E0RNK4-F1
#
_cell.length_a   1.000
_cell.length_b   1.000
_cell.length_c   1.000
_cell.angle_alpha   90.00
_cell.angle_beta   90.00
_cell.angle_gamma   90.00
#
_symmetry.space_group_name_H-M   'P 1'
#
loop_
_entity.id
_entity.type
_entity.pdbx_description
1 polymer ?
#
loop_
_entity_poly.entity_id
_entity_poly.type
_entity_poly.pdbx_seq_one_letter_code
_entity_poly.pdbx_strand_id
1 'polypeptide(L)' 'MDLRVDVVSAVHLPDPSYWPLVLAMSFPLIGCGVIYHVVLAAVGVALLITAVLGWALGPSSAPDRLIPAESTT' A
#
# COMPACT_ATOMS: atom_id res chain seq x y z
N MET A 1 35.24 12.43 10.78
CA MET A 1 35.42 11.47 9.66
C MET A 1 34.14 10.65 9.63
N ASP A 2 33.04 11.35 9.32
CA ASP A 2 31.65 10.99 9.55
C ASP A 2 31.00 10.81 8.18
N LEU A 3 31.58 9.87 7.44
CA LEU A 3 31.20 9.56 6.09
C LEU A 3 30.99 8.05 6.10
N ARG A 4 29.72 7.62 6.25
CA ARG A 4 29.14 6.32 5.81
C ARG A 4 27.87 5.85 6.55
N VAL A 5 27.47 6.45 7.67
CA VAL A 5 26.27 5.99 8.40
C VAL A 5 24.98 6.68 7.91
N ASP A 6 25.11 7.87 7.35
CA ASP A 6 24.00 8.71 6.88
C ASP A 6 23.47 8.21 5.52
N VAL A 7 24.35 7.67 4.67
CA VAL A 7 23.97 6.99 3.41
C VAL A 7 23.27 5.66 3.69
N VAL A 8 23.65 4.98 4.78
CA VAL A 8 23.04 3.69 5.16
C VAL A 8 21.67 3.87 5.83
N SER A 9 21.43 5.02 6.47
CA SER A 9 20.16 5.34 7.16
C SER A 9 19.16 6.12 6.29
N ALA A 10 19.58 6.61 5.12
CA ALA A 10 18.71 7.21 4.11
C ALA A 10 18.02 6.17 3.20
N VAL A 11 18.00 4.90 3.61
CA VAL A 11 17.07 3.93 3.04
C VAL A 11 15.67 4.35 3.49
N HIS A 12 14.96 5.03 2.58
CA HIS A 12 13.52 5.12 2.64
C HIS A 12 12.99 3.69 2.68
N LEU A 13 12.56 3.22 3.86
CA LEU A 13 11.65 2.10 3.87
C LEU A 13 10.34 2.64 3.30
N PRO A 14 9.86 2.12 2.15
CA PRO A 14 8.60 2.55 1.59
C PRO A 14 7.52 2.39 2.66
N ASP A 15 6.68 3.41 2.83
CA ASP A 15 5.58 3.38 3.79
C ASP A 15 4.78 2.08 3.58
N PRO A 16 4.57 1.28 4.63
CA PRO A 16 3.93 -0.02 4.48
C PRO A 16 2.49 0.16 4.01
N SER A 17 2.20 -0.24 2.77
CA SER A 17 0.83 -0.24 2.24
C SER A 17 0.14 -1.58 2.55
N TYR A 18 -1.04 -1.52 3.18
CA TYR A 18 -1.83 -2.70 3.55
C TYR A 18 -2.75 -3.20 2.41
N TRP A 19 -3.03 -2.35 1.43
CA TRP A 19 -3.90 -2.67 0.28
C TRP A 19 -3.45 -3.85 -0.60
N PRO A 20 -2.14 -4.07 -0.87
CA PRO A 20 -1.67 -5.26 -1.60
C PRO A 20 -2.02 -6.57 -0.87
N LEU A 21 -2.05 -6.56 0.46
CA LEU A 21 -2.43 -7.73 1.27
C LEU A 21 -3.93 -8.03 1.11
N VAL A 22 -4.77 -6.99 1.13
CA VAL A 22 -6.22 -7.13 0.91
C VAL A 22 -6.52 -7.64 -0.50
N LEU A 23 -5.78 -7.15 -1.51
CA LEU A 23 -5.87 -7.62 -2.89
C LEU A 23 -5.48 -9.10 -3.00
N ALA A 24 -4.39 -9.52 -2.37
CA ALA A 24 -3.95 -10.91 -2.36
C ALA A 24 -4.98 -11.86 -1.73
N MET A 25 -5.69 -11.43 -0.68
CA MET A 25 -6.74 -12.23 -0.03
C MET A 25 -8.04 -12.34 -0.84
N SER A 26 -8.28 -11.42 -1.79
CA SER A 26 -9.48 -11.50 -2.64
C SER A 26 -9.45 -12.68 -3.61
N PHE A 27 -8.27 -13.03 -4.15
CA PHE A 27 -8.10 -14.15 -5.09
C PHE A 27 -8.51 -15.52 -4.54
N PRO A 28 -8.04 -15.97 -3.36
CA PRO A 28 -8.49 -17.23 -2.78
C PRO A 28 -9.98 -17.20 -2.43
N LEU A 29 -10.54 -16.05 -2.00
CA LEU A 29 -11.98 -15.92 -1.75
C LEU A 29 -12.81 -16.14 -3.02
N ILE A 30 -12.38 -15.54 -4.14
CA ILE A 30 -13.02 -15.73 -5.45
C ILE A 30 -12.89 -17.20 -5.87
N GLY A 31 -11.70 -17.78 -5.78
CA GLY A 31 -11.44 -19.17 -6.15
C GLY A 31 -12.30 -20.16 -5.35
N CYS A 32 -12.33 -20.02 -4.01
CA CYS A 32 -13.21 -20.83 -3.16
C CYS A 32 -14.69 -20.59 -3.48
N GLY A 33 -15.09 -19.36 -3.79
CA GLY A 33 -16.45 -19.03 -4.17
C GLY A 33 -16.90 -19.70 -5.47
N VAL A 34 -16.05 -19.71 -6.50
CA VAL A 34 -16.36 -20.37 -7.77
C VAL A 34 -16.55 -21.88 -7.59
N ILE A 35 -15.81 -22.50 -6.67
CA ILE A 35 -15.87 -23.95 -6.41
C ILE A 35 -17.12 -24.32 -5.58
N TYR A 36 -17.44 -23.55 -4.54
CA TYR A 36 -18.44 -23.95 -3.54
C TYR A 36 -19.75 -23.15 -3.58
N HIS A 37 -19.71 -21.85 -3.87
CA HIS A 37 -20.90 -21.01 -3.79
C HIS A 37 -20.75 -19.65 -4.50
N VAL A 38 -21.62 -19.38 -5.49
CA VAL A 38 -21.57 -18.14 -6.32
C VAL A 38 -21.62 -16.85 -5.48
N VAL A 39 -22.40 -16.83 -4.38
CA VAL A 39 -22.44 -15.63 -3.50
C VAL A 39 -21.09 -15.34 -2.85
N LEU A 40 -20.32 -16.38 -2.49
CA LEU A 40 -18.99 -16.20 -1.93
C LEU A 40 -18.01 -15.66 -2.99
N ALA A 41 -18.17 -16.06 -4.25
CA ALA A 41 -17.42 -15.48 -5.36
C ALA A 41 -17.73 -13.99 -5.54
N ALA A 42 -19.01 -13.61 -5.47
CA ALA A 42 -19.44 -12.22 -5.57
C ALA A 42 -18.84 -11.34 -4.45
N VAL A 43 -18.80 -11.85 -3.22
CA VAL A 43 -18.13 -11.17 -2.09
C VAL A 43 -16.63 -10.99 -2.36
N GLY A 44 -15.96 -12.02 -2.88
CA GLY A 44 -14.55 -11.93 -3.26
C GLY A 44 -14.28 -10.88 -4.34
N VAL A 45 -15.15 -10.77 -5.35
CA VAL A 45 -15.06 -9.75 -6.41
C VAL A 45 -15.29 -8.35 -5.84
N ALA A 46 -16.26 -8.16 -4.95
CA ALA A 46 -16.47 -6.87 -4.28
C ALA A 46 -15.24 -6.44 -3.46
N LEU A 47 -14.57 -7.41 -2.80
CA LEU A 47 -13.35 -7.17 -2.03
C LEU A 47 -12.17 -6.79 -2.95
N LEU A 48 -12.03 -7.46 -4.10
CA LEU A 48 -11.05 -7.13 -5.13
C LEU A 48 -11.22 -5.69 -5.62
N ILE A 49 -12.45 -5.29 -5.97
CA ILE A 49 -12.77 -3.93 -6.41
C ILE A 49 -12.42 -2.91 -5.33
N THR A 50 -12.80 -3.18 -4.07
CA THR A 50 -12.50 -2.30 -2.94
C THR A 50 -11.00 -2.19 -2.70
N ALA A 51 -10.24 -3.27 -2.87
CA ALA A 51 -8.79 -3.26 -2.74
C ALA A 51 -8.12 -2.39 -3.81
N VAL A 52 -8.57 -2.51 -5.07
CA VAL A 52 -8.07 -1.68 -6.18
C VAL A 52 -8.45 -0.22 -5.99
N LEU A 53 -9.70 0.07 -5.61
CA LEU A 53 -10.16 1.43 -5.35
C LEU A 53 -9.45 2.06 -4.17
N GLY A 54 -9.22 1.32 -3.09
CA GLY A 54 -8.47 1.79 -1.94
C GLY A 54 -7.01 2.09 -2.24
N TRP A 55 -6.41 1.32 -3.15
CA TRP A 55 -5.08 1.60 -3.68
C TRP A 55 -5.06 2.80 -4.63
N ALA A 56 -6.12 2.98 -5.42
CA ALA A 56 -6.23 4.06 -6.40
C ALA A 56 -6.64 5.41 -5.79
N LEU A 57 -7.38 5.42 -4.68
CA LEU A 57 -7.96 6.61 -4.05
C LEU A 57 -7.11 7.18 -2.89
N GLY A 58 -6.05 6.47 -2.47
CA GLY A 58 -5.17 6.94 -1.40
C GLY A 58 -4.12 7.96 -1.90
N PRO A 59 -3.77 9.00 -1.10
CA PRO A 59 -2.53 9.75 -1.33
C PRO A 59 -1.34 8.83 -1.06
N SER A 60 -0.59 8.45 -2.11
CA SER A 60 0.63 7.62 -2.00
C SER A 60 1.87 8.37 -1.51
N SER A 61 1.75 9.58 -0.99
CA SER A 61 2.89 10.41 -0.63
C SER A 61 2.76 10.91 0.79
N ALA A 62 3.73 10.53 1.63
CA ALA A 62 4.10 11.33 2.78
C ALA A 62 4.02 12.83 2.44
N PRO A 63 3.51 13.69 3.34
CA PRO A 63 3.59 15.14 3.11
C PRO A 63 5.06 15.48 2.87
N ASP A 64 5.33 16.16 1.76
CA ASP A 64 6.66 16.68 1.46
C ASP A 64 7.14 17.44 2.70
N ARG A 65 8.24 16.97 3.29
CA ARG A 65 8.80 17.59 4.48
C ARG A 65 9.17 19.01 4.04
N LEU A 66 8.36 19.98 4.45
CA LEU A 66 8.66 21.39 4.37
C LEU A 66 10.11 21.55 4.84
N ILE A 67 11.02 21.81 3.90
CA ILE A 67 12.30 22.42 4.26
C ILE A 67 11.89 23.69 4.99
N PRO A 68 12.16 23.82 6.30
CA PRO A 68 11.88 25.07 6.98
C PRO A 68 12.71 26.12 6.25
N ALA A 69 12.12 27.28 6.00
CA ALA A 69 12.76 28.40 5.32
C ALA A 69 13.91 29.02 6.15
N GLU A 70 14.78 28.21 6.75
CA GLU A 70 15.82 28.60 7.70
C GLU A 70 17.26 28.34 7.20
N SER A 71 17.48 27.89 5.96
CA SER A 71 18.84 27.77 5.40
C SER A 71 19.29 29.00 4.58
N THR A 72 18.62 30.14 4.73
CA THR A 72 19.08 31.45 4.21
C THR A 72 19.61 32.31 5.37
N THR A 73 20.78 31.96 5.90
CA THR A 73 21.78 32.85 6.53
C THR A 73 23.08 32.07 6.64
#